data_AF-A0A847TPE3-F1
#
_entry.id   AF-A0A847TPE3-F1
#
_cell.length_a   1.000
_cell.length_b   1.000
_cell.length_c   1.000
_cell.angle_alpha   90.00
_cell.angle_beta   90.00
_cell.angle_gamma   90.00
#
_symmetry.space_group_name_H-M   'P 1'
#
loop_
_entity.id
_entity.type
_entity.pdbx_description
1 polymer ?
#
loop_
_entity_poly.entity_id
_entity_poly.type
_entity_poly.pdbx_seq_one_letter_code
_entity_poly.pdbx_strand_id
1 'polypeptide(L)'
;MELSDGTLTVSRELSELDKDVLAFTQILDACDVNYVIVSGYVAILTGRSRSTEDIDVILESLSKTETEQLVTELKNQGYWGMAMPLNEMYSMLSEGSRIRIAEDGEMYPNFETWFVSNDVEREALSNPLTVTFDEGQIDISPLELQIAYKLRLAQAADSLSGKDFEDALHLYLTFEERFNTEQLETYVKELGVEDYYAELRRV
;
A
#
# COMPACT_ATOMS: atom_id res chain seq x y z
N MET A 1 -1.85 -13.65 -13.32
CA MET A 1 -2.12 -12.22 -13.11
C MET A 1 -2.17 -11.55 -14.47
N GLU A 2 -3.17 -10.72 -14.68
CA GLU A 2 -3.38 -9.98 -15.92
C GLU A 2 -3.50 -8.50 -15.58
N LEU A 3 -2.68 -7.66 -16.23
CA LEU A 3 -2.70 -6.21 -16.06
C LEU A 3 -3.28 -5.61 -17.33
N SER A 4 -4.42 -4.93 -17.22
CA SER A 4 -5.10 -4.28 -18.33
C SER A 4 -5.87 -3.06 -17.83
N ASP A 5 -5.74 -1.93 -18.53
CA ASP A 5 -6.56 -0.73 -18.32
C ASP A 5 -6.74 -0.30 -16.84
N GLY A 6 -5.64 -0.20 -16.09
CA GLY A 6 -5.67 0.21 -14.68
C GLY A 6 -6.23 -0.84 -13.71
N THR A 7 -6.44 -2.07 -14.18
CA THR A 7 -6.88 -3.20 -13.36
C THR A 7 -5.86 -4.33 -13.37
N LEU A 8 -5.56 -4.89 -12.21
CA LEU A 8 -4.80 -6.12 -12.04
C LEU A 8 -5.73 -7.26 -11.59
N THR A 9 -5.93 -8.26 -12.44
CA THR A 9 -6.72 -9.45 -12.09
C THR A 9 -5.82 -10.55 -11.51
N VAL A 10 -6.15 -11.02 -10.31
CA VAL A 10 -5.41 -12.05 -9.57
C VAL A 10 -6.26 -13.30 -9.42
N SER A 11 -5.99 -14.32 -10.25
CA SER A 11 -6.77 -15.57 -10.30
C SER A 11 -6.15 -16.73 -9.49
N ARG A 12 -5.30 -16.44 -8.50
CA ARG A 12 -4.74 -17.45 -7.60
C ARG A 12 -5.58 -17.54 -6.32
N GLU A 13 -5.46 -18.64 -5.60
CA GLU A 13 -6.02 -18.73 -4.25
C GLU A 13 -5.45 -17.61 -3.36
N LEU A 14 -6.35 -16.97 -2.61
CA LEU A 14 -6.00 -15.93 -1.65
C LEU A 14 -5.27 -16.55 -0.45
N SER A 15 -4.13 -15.96 -0.12
CA SER A 15 -3.47 -16.23 1.15
C SER A 15 -4.27 -15.63 2.30
N GLU A 16 -3.99 -16.06 3.54
CA GLU A 16 -4.61 -15.43 4.72
C GLU A 16 -4.33 -13.93 4.76
N LEU A 17 -3.12 -13.51 4.40
CA LEU A 17 -2.79 -12.08 4.31
C LEU A 17 -3.67 -11.33 3.30
N ASP A 18 -3.98 -11.92 2.14
CA ASP A 18 -4.85 -11.28 1.15
C ASP A 18 -6.29 -11.17 1.68
N LYS A 19 -6.76 -12.18 2.44
CA LYS A 19 -8.09 -12.18 3.08
C LYS A 19 -8.17 -11.14 4.19
N ASP A 20 -7.14 -11.03 5.01
CA ASP A 20 -7.05 -10.02 6.07
C ASP A 20 -7.09 -8.60 5.48
N VAL A 21 -6.35 -8.39 4.39
CA VAL A 21 -6.36 -7.12 3.66
C VAL A 21 -7.74 -6.83 3.09
N LEU A 22 -8.38 -7.79 2.41
CA LEU A 22 -9.74 -7.62 1.88
C LEU A 22 -10.76 -7.31 2.97
N ALA A 23 -10.71 -8.00 4.11
CA ALA A 23 -11.61 -7.76 5.23
C ALA A 23 -11.43 -6.35 5.80
N PHE A 24 -10.19 -5.91 5.97
CA PHE A 24 -9.90 -4.55 6.46
C PHE A 24 -10.37 -3.48 5.47
N THR A 25 -10.11 -3.64 4.17
CA THR A 25 -10.50 -2.65 3.17
C THR A 25 -12.00 -2.56 2.96
N GLN A 26 -12.73 -3.67 3.11
CA GLN A 26 -14.20 -3.66 3.09
C GLN A 26 -14.80 -2.76 4.17
N ILE A 27 -14.11 -2.57 5.29
CA ILE A 27 -14.51 -1.62 6.34
C ILE A 27 -14.34 -0.17 5.87
N LEU A 28 -13.23 0.11 5.17
CA LEU A 28 -12.97 1.42 4.58
C LEU A 28 -14.04 1.76 3.53
N ASP A 29 -14.33 0.81 2.63
CA ASP A 29 -15.36 0.96 1.60
C ASP A 29 -16.75 1.18 2.22
N ALA A 30 -17.10 0.43 3.27
CA ALA A 30 -18.38 0.60 3.97
C ALA A 30 -18.52 1.98 4.65
N CYS A 31 -17.39 2.62 4.96
CA CYS A 31 -17.33 3.96 5.53
C CYS A 31 -17.14 5.06 4.46
N ASP A 32 -17.14 4.73 3.17
CA ASP A 32 -16.86 5.65 2.05
C ASP A 32 -15.51 6.37 2.18
N VAL A 33 -14.49 5.62 2.65
CA VAL A 33 -13.12 6.13 2.85
C VAL A 33 -12.24 5.69 1.68
N ASN A 34 -11.80 6.64 0.87
CA ASN A 34 -10.80 6.37 -0.16
C ASN A 34 -9.46 6.03 0.49
N TYR A 35 -8.81 4.99 -0.04
CA TYR A 35 -7.53 4.51 0.45
C TYR A 35 -6.65 4.02 -0.70
N VAL A 36 -5.36 3.83 -0.41
CA VAL A 36 -4.45 3.11 -1.29
C VAL A 36 -3.44 2.31 -0.47
N ILE A 37 -3.26 1.04 -0.81
CA ILE A 37 -2.25 0.18 -0.19
C ILE A 37 -0.92 0.37 -0.90
N VAL A 38 0.14 0.54 -0.11
CA VAL A 38 1.49 0.82 -0.62
C VAL A 38 2.52 -0.18 -0.09
N SER A 39 3.78 0.01 -0.47
CA SER A 39 4.93 -0.68 0.13
C SER A 39 4.90 -2.22 0.00
N GLY A 40 5.28 -2.97 1.03
CA GLY A 40 5.68 -4.38 0.95
C GLY A 40 4.58 -5.32 0.47
N TYR A 41 3.32 -5.06 0.84
CA TYR A 41 2.19 -5.90 0.43
C TYR A 41 2.02 -5.93 -1.09
N VAL A 42 2.26 -4.82 -1.80
CA VAL A 42 2.16 -4.76 -3.27
C VAL A 42 3.10 -5.77 -3.93
N ALA A 43 4.32 -5.91 -3.41
CA ALA A 43 5.27 -6.90 -3.91
C ALA A 43 4.86 -8.34 -3.56
N ILE A 44 4.33 -8.56 -2.34
CA ILE A 44 3.86 -9.89 -1.90
C ILE A 44 2.66 -10.35 -2.73
N LEU A 45 1.67 -9.47 -2.89
CA LEU A 45 0.46 -9.70 -3.69
C LEU A 45 0.80 -10.16 -5.11
N THR A 46 1.84 -9.55 -5.69
CA THR A 46 2.35 -9.84 -7.04
C THR A 46 3.38 -10.97 -7.10
N GLY A 47 3.49 -11.78 -6.04
CA GLY A 47 4.23 -13.05 -6.05
C GLY A 47 5.64 -13.01 -5.46
N ARG A 48 6.07 -11.92 -4.82
CA ARG A 48 7.36 -11.88 -4.13
C ARG A 48 7.30 -12.74 -2.87
N SER A 49 8.19 -13.74 -2.79
CA SER A 49 8.29 -14.64 -1.64
C SER A 49 8.95 -13.95 -0.43
N ARG A 50 8.18 -13.22 0.37
CA ARG A 50 8.57 -12.65 1.67
C ARG A 50 7.37 -12.53 2.60
N SER A 51 7.61 -12.39 3.90
CA SER A 51 6.59 -11.99 4.86
C SER A 51 6.62 -10.47 5.09
N THR A 52 5.53 -9.98 5.66
CA THR A 52 5.41 -8.64 6.23
C THR A 52 4.67 -8.74 7.57
N GLU A 53 5.01 -7.86 8.50
CA GLU A 53 4.32 -7.74 9.78
C GLU A 53 3.18 -6.70 9.69
N ASP A 54 3.38 -5.70 8.84
CA ASP A 54 2.49 -4.58 8.63
C ASP A 54 2.08 -4.41 7.17
N ILE A 55 0.88 -3.85 6.98
CA ILE A 55 0.31 -3.41 5.72
C ILE A 55 0.20 -1.90 5.78
N ASP A 56 0.91 -1.22 4.88
CA ASP A 56 0.92 0.23 4.77
C ASP A 56 -0.31 0.72 3.99
N VAL A 57 -1.20 1.47 4.64
CA VAL A 57 -2.44 1.99 4.03
C VAL A 57 -2.53 3.50 4.16
N ILE A 58 -2.54 4.20 3.04
CA ILE A 58 -2.77 5.64 3.00
C ILE A 58 -4.27 5.87 2.89
N LEU A 59 -4.81 6.73 3.75
CA LEU A 59 -6.20 7.16 3.72
C LEU A 59 -6.29 8.58 3.16
N GLU A 60 -7.40 8.91 2.54
CA GLU A 60 -7.74 10.31 2.32
C GLU A 60 -7.84 11.09 3.65
N SER A 61 -7.75 12.41 3.59
CA SER A 61 -7.92 13.23 4.80
C SER A 61 -9.38 13.23 5.24
N LEU A 62 -9.64 12.63 6.40
CA LEU A 62 -10.98 12.57 6.99
C LEU A 62 -11.19 13.70 8.00
N SER A 63 -12.42 14.20 8.09
CA SER A 63 -12.86 15.01 9.21
C SER A 63 -12.90 14.19 10.50
N LYS A 64 -13.03 14.88 11.63
CA LYS A 64 -13.20 14.22 12.93
C LYS A 64 -14.40 13.28 12.95
N THR A 65 -15.52 13.70 12.36
CA THR A 65 -16.76 12.92 12.35
C THR A 65 -16.61 11.65 11.50
N GLU A 66 -16.04 11.77 10.30
CA GLU A 66 -15.76 10.62 9.42
C GLU A 66 -14.78 9.64 10.10
N THR A 67 -13.77 10.16 10.78
CA THR A 67 -12.83 9.31 11.54
C THR A 67 -13.51 8.61 12.72
N GLU A 68 -14.39 9.29 13.45
CA GLU A 68 -15.16 8.68 14.55
C GLU A 68 -16.11 7.58 14.06
N GLN A 69 -16.67 7.73 12.85
CA GLN A 69 -17.46 6.69 12.18
C GLN A 69 -16.60 5.48 11.83
N LEU A 70 -15.45 5.69 11.18
CA LEU A 70 -14.50 4.63 10.87
C LEU A 70 -14.04 3.88 12.13
N VAL A 71 -13.69 4.60 13.19
CA VAL A 71 -13.29 4.01 14.48
C VAL A 71 -14.39 3.15 15.08
N THR A 72 -15.65 3.60 14.97
CA THR A 72 -16.80 2.83 15.47
C THR A 72 -16.94 1.53 14.69
N GLU A 73 -16.85 1.59 13.36
CA GLU A 73 -16.98 0.40 12.52
C GLU A 73 -15.83 -0.59 12.72
N LEU A 74 -14.59 -0.11 12.75
CA LEU A 74 -13.41 -0.93 13.07
C LEU A 74 -13.62 -1.72 14.38
N LYS A 75 -14.08 -1.05 15.44
CA LYS A 75 -14.36 -1.72 16.71
C LYS A 75 -15.51 -2.73 16.64
N ASN A 76 -16.55 -2.44 15.88
CA ASN A 76 -17.67 -3.36 15.68
C ASN A 76 -17.22 -4.65 14.98
N GLN A 77 -16.25 -4.53 14.07
CA GLN A 77 -15.61 -5.65 13.36
C GLN A 77 -14.46 -6.28 14.14
N GLY A 78 -14.26 -5.91 15.41
CA GLY A 78 -13.25 -6.54 16.26
C GLY A 78 -11.83 -6.00 16.10
N TYR A 79 -11.63 -4.82 15.49
CA TYR A 79 -10.31 -4.20 15.41
C TYR A 79 -10.00 -3.31 16.62
N TRP A 80 -8.72 -3.25 16.96
CA TRP A 80 -8.17 -2.41 18.03
C TRP A 80 -6.89 -1.71 17.57
N GLY A 81 -6.48 -0.69 18.32
CA GLY A 81 -5.27 0.08 18.04
C GLY A 81 -4.11 -0.44 18.89
N MET A 82 -3.02 -0.85 18.23
CA MET A 82 -1.93 -1.61 18.85
C MET A 82 -1.12 -0.79 19.86
N ALA A 83 -0.74 0.41 19.47
CA ALA A 83 0.08 1.31 20.31
C ALA A 83 -0.78 2.32 21.10
N MET A 84 -1.93 2.69 20.54
CA MET A 84 -2.83 3.71 21.07
C MET A 84 -4.28 3.30 20.80
N PRO A 85 -5.24 3.62 21.67
CA PRO A 85 -6.65 3.34 21.43
C PRO A 85 -7.14 3.98 20.12
N LEU A 86 -8.00 3.28 19.36
CA LEU A 86 -8.55 3.83 18.11
C LEU A 86 -9.30 5.16 18.28
N ASN A 87 -9.77 5.48 19.50
CA ASN A 87 -10.39 6.78 19.78
C ASN A 87 -9.43 7.97 19.58
N GLU A 88 -8.12 7.74 19.61
CA GLU A 88 -7.09 8.76 19.38
C GLU A 88 -6.78 8.93 17.88
N MET A 89 -7.36 8.11 17.00
CA MET A 89 -7.04 8.06 15.56
C MET A 89 -7.07 9.44 14.92
N TYR A 90 -8.17 10.20 15.07
CA TYR A 90 -8.26 11.52 14.43
C TYR A 90 -7.14 12.47 14.90
N SER A 91 -6.87 12.52 16.21
CA SER A 91 -5.82 13.40 16.74
C SER A 91 -4.45 13.01 16.17
N MET A 92 -4.14 11.71 16.15
CA MET A 92 -2.87 11.22 15.61
C MET A 92 -2.73 11.51 14.12
N LEU A 93 -3.74 11.12 13.31
CA LEU A 93 -3.64 11.21 11.86
C LEU A 93 -3.66 12.67 11.38
N SER A 94 -4.46 13.54 12.00
CA SER A 94 -4.50 14.97 11.65
C SER A 94 -3.21 15.72 12.01
N GLU A 95 -2.42 15.21 12.95
CA GLU A 95 -1.09 15.71 13.30
C GLU A 95 0.03 15.10 12.44
N GLY A 96 -0.31 14.26 11.46
CA GLY A 96 0.65 13.60 10.57
C GLY A 96 1.34 12.38 11.20
N SER A 97 0.83 11.87 12.33
CA SER A 97 1.28 10.61 12.90
C SER A 97 0.57 9.42 12.25
N ARG A 98 1.10 8.22 12.47
CA ARG A 98 0.52 6.96 12.00
C ARG A 98 -0.14 6.21 13.16
N ILE A 99 -1.14 5.38 12.86
CA ILE A 99 -1.73 4.45 13.83
C ILE A 99 -1.62 3.02 13.30
N ARG A 100 -1.38 2.05 14.19
CA ARG A 100 -1.38 0.63 13.85
C ARG A 100 -2.64 -0.03 14.36
N ILE A 101 -3.36 -0.69 13.47
CA ILE A 101 -4.67 -1.29 13.72
C ILE A 101 -4.53 -2.80 13.49
N ALA A 102 -5.05 -3.63 14.38
CA ALA A 102 -5.03 -5.08 14.23
C ALA A 102 -6.36 -5.68 14.69
N GLU A 103 -6.64 -6.92 14.27
CA GLU A 103 -7.78 -7.68 14.81
C GLU A 103 -7.53 -8.02 16.30
N ASP A 104 -8.59 -8.06 17.11
CA ASP A 104 -8.49 -8.31 18.55
C ASP A 104 -7.87 -9.68 18.84
N GLY A 105 -6.84 -9.68 19.68
CA GLY A 105 -6.04 -10.87 19.97
C GLY A 105 -4.90 -11.13 18.99
N GLU A 106 -4.82 -10.42 17.86
CA GLU A 106 -3.77 -10.56 16.87
C GLU A 106 -2.73 -9.43 16.94
N MET A 107 -1.48 -9.77 16.62
CA MET A 107 -0.38 -8.80 16.47
C MET A 107 0.01 -8.59 15.00
N TYR A 108 -0.25 -9.58 14.15
CA TYR A 108 0.14 -9.59 12.74
C TYR A 108 -0.94 -10.29 11.89
N PRO A 109 -1.24 -9.79 10.68
CA PRO A 109 -0.79 -8.50 10.17
C PRO A 109 -1.41 -7.35 10.97
N ASN A 110 -0.73 -6.22 10.99
CA ASN A 110 -1.34 -4.96 11.42
C ASN A 110 -1.38 -3.96 10.27
N PHE A 111 -2.36 -3.08 10.27
CA PHE A 111 -2.54 -2.04 9.27
C PHE A 111 -1.97 -0.74 9.83
N GLU A 112 -0.83 -0.32 9.30
CA GLU A 112 -0.25 0.98 9.60
C GLU A 112 -0.91 2.02 8.69
N THR A 113 -1.74 2.89 9.27
CA THR A 113 -2.52 3.87 8.51
C THR A 113 -2.13 5.30 8.81
N TRP A 114 -2.24 6.16 7.79
CA TRP A 114 -2.06 7.60 7.91
C TRP A 114 -2.84 8.38 6.85
N PHE A 115 -3.10 9.67 7.11
CA PHE A 115 -3.66 10.55 6.10
C PHE A 115 -2.61 10.96 5.07
N VAL A 116 -3.03 10.99 3.81
CA VAL A 116 -2.25 11.54 2.70
C VAL A 116 -1.59 12.87 3.08
N SER A 117 -0.26 12.91 2.95
CA SER A 117 0.57 13.99 3.51
C SER A 117 1.39 14.75 2.47
N ASN A 118 1.57 14.20 1.29
CA ASN A 118 2.39 14.77 0.22
C ASN A 118 1.85 14.44 -1.18
N ASP A 119 2.42 15.07 -2.20
CA ASP A 119 1.92 14.99 -3.57
C ASP A 119 2.09 13.59 -4.18
N VAL A 120 3.14 12.86 -3.80
CA VAL A 120 3.38 11.48 -4.24
C VAL A 120 2.30 10.54 -3.70
N GLU A 121 1.96 10.67 -2.42
CA GLU A 121 0.87 9.92 -1.81
C GLU A 121 -0.50 10.30 -2.40
N ARG A 122 -0.70 11.59 -2.71
CA ARG A 122 -1.92 12.07 -3.34
C ARG A 122 -2.10 11.52 -4.74
N GLU A 123 -1.01 11.40 -5.51
CA GLU A 123 -1.01 10.77 -6.82
C GLU A 123 -1.40 9.30 -6.72
N ALA A 124 -0.79 8.54 -5.79
CA ALA A 124 -1.13 7.14 -5.56
C ALA A 124 -2.62 6.95 -5.21
N LEU A 125 -3.16 7.84 -4.37
CA LEU A 125 -4.55 7.80 -3.93
C LEU A 125 -5.54 8.24 -5.03
N SER A 126 -5.14 9.17 -5.91
CA SER A 126 -6.04 9.72 -6.95
C SER A 126 -6.12 8.82 -8.18
N ASN A 127 -5.07 8.05 -8.45
CA ASN A 127 -4.96 7.16 -9.60
C ASN A 127 -4.55 5.75 -9.15
N PRO A 128 -5.30 5.05 -8.28
CA PRO A 128 -4.90 3.73 -7.82
C PRO A 128 -4.97 2.70 -8.95
N LEU A 129 -4.19 1.63 -8.80
CA LEU A 129 -4.39 0.39 -9.55
C LEU A 129 -5.39 -0.48 -8.79
N THR A 130 -6.55 -0.73 -9.37
CA THR A 130 -7.55 -1.61 -8.77
C THR A 130 -7.15 -3.07 -9.00
N VAL A 131 -7.02 -3.84 -7.93
CA VAL A 131 -6.76 -5.26 -7.96
C VAL A 131 -8.07 -6.02 -7.74
N THR A 132 -8.39 -6.93 -8.64
CA THR A 132 -9.61 -7.74 -8.59
C THR A 132 -9.30 -9.20 -8.27
N PHE A 133 -10.11 -9.74 -7.35
CA PHE A 133 -10.17 -11.15 -6.95
C PHE A 133 -11.59 -11.67 -7.21
N ASP A 134 -11.81 -12.97 -7.02
CA ASP A 134 -13.17 -13.53 -7.11
C ASP A 134 -14.04 -13.05 -5.93
N GLU A 135 -13.43 -12.78 -4.78
CA GLU A 135 -14.07 -12.42 -3.52
C GLU A 135 -14.25 -10.91 -3.30
N GLY A 136 -13.61 -10.06 -4.11
CA GLY A 136 -13.66 -8.62 -3.95
C GLY A 136 -12.57 -7.88 -4.72
N GLN A 137 -12.31 -6.65 -4.32
CA GLN A 137 -11.28 -5.81 -4.92
C GLN A 137 -10.57 -4.99 -3.84
N ILE A 138 -9.36 -4.54 -4.15
CA ILE A 138 -8.60 -3.59 -3.34
C ILE A 138 -7.89 -2.58 -4.23
N ASP A 139 -7.59 -1.40 -3.70
CA ASP A 139 -6.80 -0.41 -4.40
C ASP A 139 -5.35 -0.36 -3.90
N ILE A 140 -4.40 -0.46 -4.84
CA ILE A 140 -2.96 -0.39 -4.56
C ILE A 140 -2.31 0.76 -5.33
N SER A 141 -1.13 1.20 -4.89
CA SER A 141 -0.34 2.19 -5.64
C SER A 141 -0.04 1.69 -7.05
N PRO A 142 -0.09 2.56 -8.08
CA PRO A 142 0.38 2.24 -9.43
C PRO A 142 1.75 1.57 -9.40
N LEU A 143 1.94 0.55 -10.22
CA LEU A 143 3.18 -0.24 -10.22
C LEU A 143 4.40 0.64 -10.49
N GLU A 144 4.26 1.60 -11.42
CA GLU A 144 5.29 2.56 -11.79
C GLU A 144 5.70 3.42 -10.59
N LEU A 145 4.72 3.98 -9.88
CA LEU A 145 4.97 4.81 -8.71
C LEU A 145 5.57 3.99 -7.56
N GLN A 146 5.06 2.78 -7.38
CA GLN A 146 5.53 1.85 -6.37
C GLN A 146 6.99 1.43 -6.60
N ILE A 147 7.38 1.13 -7.84
CA ILE A 147 8.77 0.82 -8.22
C ILE A 147 9.66 2.01 -7.86
N ALA A 148 9.32 3.22 -8.32
CA ALA A 148 10.11 4.42 -8.06
C ALA A 148 10.21 4.74 -6.56
N TYR A 149 9.12 4.59 -5.80
CA TYR A 149 9.12 4.81 -4.36
C TYR A 149 10.01 3.81 -3.63
N LYS A 150 9.97 2.53 -4.01
CA LYS A 150 10.84 1.49 -3.42
C LYS A 150 12.32 1.72 -3.72
N LEU A 151 12.65 2.18 -4.93
CA LEU A 151 14.02 2.63 -5.25
C LEU A 151 14.45 3.82 -4.37
N ARG A 152 13.54 4.75 -4.04
CA ARG A 152 13.84 5.84 -3.10
C ARG A 152 14.11 5.36 -1.68
N LEU A 153 13.38 4.36 -1.20
CA LEU A 153 13.66 3.73 0.09
C LEU A 153 15.01 3.00 0.07
N ALA A 154 15.30 2.26 -1.00
CA ALA A 154 16.59 1.60 -1.19
C ALA A 154 17.76 2.59 -1.22
N GLN A 155 17.60 3.72 -1.90
CA GLN A 155 18.58 4.81 -1.96
C GLN A 155 18.79 5.45 -0.60
N ALA A 156 17.71 5.73 0.14
CA ALA A 156 17.81 6.27 1.49
C ALA A 156 18.51 5.30 2.47
N ALA A 157 18.36 3.99 2.24
CA ALA A 157 19.03 2.93 3.00
C ALA A 157 20.44 2.58 2.48
N ASP A 158 20.87 3.19 1.38
CA ASP A 158 22.11 2.88 0.66
C ASP A 158 22.31 1.37 0.39
N SER A 159 21.28 0.71 -0.14
CA SER A 159 21.26 -0.75 -0.30
C SER A 159 20.62 -1.25 -1.60
N LEU A 160 21.43 -1.87 -2.45
CA LEU A 160 21.01 -2.58 -3.68
C LEU A 160 20.69 -4.06 -3.44
N SER A 161 20.81 -4.54 -2.20
CA SER A 161 20.46 -5.92 -1.80
C SER A 161 19.46 -5.93 -0.64
N GLY A 162 18.82 -4.79 -0.38
CA GLY A 162 17.83 -4.63 0.66
C GLY A 162 16.45 -5.00 0.16
N LYS A 163 15.52 -5.21 1.10
CA LYS A 163 14.14 -5.59 0.79
C LYS A 163 13.49 -4.64 -0.22
N ASP A 164 13.73 -3.34 -0.11
CA ASP A 164 13.07 -2.34 -0.94
C ASP A 164 13.58 -2.36 -2.38
N PHE A 165 14.90 -2.56 -2.60
CA PHE A 165 15.43 -2.74 -3.95
C PHE A 165 14.90 -4.04 -4.59
N GLU A 166 14.89 -5.13 -3.82
CA GLU A 166 14.35 -6.41 -4.29
C GLU A 166 12.83 -6.34 -4.58
N ASP A 167 12.06 -5.59 -3.78
CA ASP A 167 10.64 -5.33 -4.06
C ASP A 167 10.47 -4.57 -5.39
N ALA A 168 11.28 -3.52 -5.63
CA ALA A 168 11.26 -2.77 -6.87
C ALA A 168 11.65 -3.65 -8.07
N LEU A 169 12.72 -4.43 -7.94
CA LEU A 169 13.19 -5.35 -8.97
C LEU A 169 12.14 -6.42 -9.30
N HIS A 170 11.49 -7.00 -8.27
CA HIS A 170 10.41 -7.96 -8.46
C HIS A 170 9.27 -7.36 -9.29
N LEU A 171 8.78 -6.17 -8.91
CA LEU A 171 7.69 -5.50 -9.62
C LEU A 171 8.10 -5.15 -11.06
N TYR A 172 9.31 -4.65 -11.26
CA TYR A 172 9.82 -4.31 -12.58
C TYR A 172 9.86 -5.55 -13.49
N LEU A 173 10.53 -6.62 -13.08
CA LEU A 173 10.64 -7.83 -13.90
C LEU A 173 9.29 -8.54 -14.12
N THR A 174 8.38 -8.46 -13.15
CA THR A 174 7.06 -9.10 -13.26
C THR A 174 6.17 -8.42 -14.30
N PHE A 175 6.33 -7.10 -14.50
CA PHE A 175 5.43 -6.29 -15.30
C PHE A 175 6.13 -5.48 -16.40
N GLU A 176 7.39 -5.75 -16.73
CA GLU A 176 8.19 -4.97 -17.69
C GLU A 176 7.53 -4.77 -19.06
N GLU A 177 6.75 -5.75 -19.52
CA GLU A 177 6.05 -5.67 -20.80
C GLU A 177 4.68 -4.96 -20.72
N ARG A 178 4.22 -4.60 -19.51
CA ARG A 178 2.83 -4.17 -19.27
C ARG A 178 2.70 -2.85 -18.52
N PHE A 179 3.67 -2.44 -17.72
CA PHE A 179 3.65 -1.13 -17.07
C PHE A 179 4.04 -0.03 -18.07
N ASN A 180 3.66 1.22 -17.76
CA ASN A 180 4.01 2.39 -18.54
C ASN A 180 5.42 2.91 -18.22
N THR A 181 6.39 2.56 -19.06
CA THR A 181 7.78 2.98 -18.88
C THR A 181 7.99 4.49 -18.84
N GLU A 182 7.24 5.27 -19.63
CA GLU A 182 7.37 6.74 -19.63
C GLU A 182 6.91 7.34 -18.30
N GLN A 183 5.84 6.79 -17.73
CA GLN A 183 5.33 7.20 -16.42
C GLN A 183 6.29 6.79 -15.29
N LEU A 184 6.83 5.57 -15.33
CA LEU A 184 7.88 5.14 -14.39
C LEU A 184 9.10 6.08 -14.45
N GLU A 185 9.60 6.40 -15.64
CA GLU A 185 10.75 7.31 -15.79
C GLU A 185 10.45 8.74 -15.33
N THR A 186 9.18 9.17 -15.35
CA THR A 186 8.76 10.44 -14.76
C THR A 186 8.89 10.40 -13.24
N TYR A 187 8.31 9.39 -12.58
CA TYR A 187 8.42 9.25 -11.13
C TYR A 187 9.86 9.03 -10.66
N VAL A 188 10.68 8.29 -11.41
CA VAL A 188 12.11 8.11 -11.11
C VAL A 188 12.82 9.47 -11.04
N LYS A 189 12.57 10.38 -11.99
CA LYS A 189 13.18 11.72 -11.98
C LYS A 189 12.63 12.59 -10.85
N GLU A 190 11.32 12.59 -10.64
CA GLU A 190 10.67 13.37 -9.58
C GLU A 190 11.17 12.96 -8.18
N LEU A 191 11.47 11.68 -7.99
CA LEU A 191 11.96 11.13 -6.74
C LEU A 191 13.49 11.20 -6.58
N GLY A 192 14.25 11.62 -7.61
CA GLY A 192 15.72 11.64 -7.60
C GLY A 192 16.34 10.23 -7.56
N VAL A 193 15.65 9.32 -8.26
CA VAL A 193 15.81 7.87 -8.45
C VAL A 193 16.93 7.30 -9.30
N GLU A 194 17.54 8.16 -10.10
CA GLU A 194 18.04 7.77 -11.42
C GLU A 194 19.18 6.75 -11.35
N ASP A 195 20.07 6.90 -10.36
CA ASP A 195 21.20 6.00 -10.16
C ASP A 195 20.74 4.59 -9.76
N TYR A 196 19.78 4.50 -8.84
CA TYR A 196 19.20 3.22 -8.41
C TYR A 196 18.36 2.56 -9.51
N TYR A 197 17.64 3.36 -10.31
CA TYR A 197 16.94 2.85 -11.49
C TYR A 197 17.90 2.31 -12.55
N ALA A 198 19.05 2.97 -12.74
CA ALA A 198 20.08 2.48 -13.65
C ALA A 198 20.68 1.15 -13.19
N GLU A 199 20.87 0.94 -11.89
CA GLU A 199 21.30 -0.36 -11.35
C GLU A 199 20.23 -1.44 -11.52
N LEU A 200 18.96 -1.13 -11.24
CA LEU A 200 17.85 -2.05 -11.42
C LEU A 200 17.77 -2.58 -12.86
N ARG A 201 17.99 -1.72 -13.86
CA ARG A 201 17.97 -2.06 -15.28
C ARG A 201 19.15 -2.91 -15.78
N ARG A 202 20.17 -3.13 -14.97
CA ARG A 202 21.36 -3.93 -15.33
C ARG A 202 21.23 -5.41 -14.96
N VAL A 203 20.25 -5.74 -14.13
CA VAL A 203 19.96 -7.11 -13.69
C VAL A 203 19.32 -7.89 -14.83
#